data_AF-A0A662Q9X7-F1
#
_entry.id   AF-A0A662Q9X7-F1
#
_cell.length_a   1.000
_cell.length_b   1.000
_cell.length_c   1.000
_cell.angle_alpha   90.00
_cell.angle_beta   90.00
_cell.angle_gamma   90.00
#
_symmetry.space_group_name_H-M   'P 1'
#
loop_
_entity.id
_entity.type
_entity.pdbx_description
1 polymer ?
#
loop_
_entity_poly.entity_id
_entity_poly.type
_entity_poly.pdbx_seq_one_letter_code
_entity_poly.pdbx_strand_id
1 'polypeptide(L)'
;MVNEGLVDPSVFGQAGDSDHVSAIVTGKYAFCPTALYYFKVMNDPSQTTIPVGKANLVPVKKQGWGVIDTGLYSWPVNVTDEERSQKLLLFFGWRTPWGERLTATSWAKTDALNSGYTDTIRRADVIEAYREWLGDRTEETLKIMDDIAATMSRPFVYKSPMYLEYANFAFPVLSAVASGTQSVEDGVTTLRDKLEELHEKYHGG
;
A
#
# COMPACT_ATOMS: atom_id res chain seq x y z
N MET A 1 16.39 16.05 5.45
CA MET A 1 15.32 15.27 6.12
C MET A 1 15.83 14.42 7.28
N VAL A 2 16.61 13.35 7.08
CA VAL A 2 17.13 12.53 8.21
C VAL A 2 18.10 13.36 9.08
N ASN A 3 19.05 14.06 8.45
CA ASN A 3 20.01 14.93 9.15
C ASN A 3 19.37 16.18 9.80
N GLU A 4 18.10 16.46 9.50
CA GLU A 4 17.32 17.56 10.08
C GLU A 4 16.40 17.07 11.23
N GLY A 5 16.45 15.78 11.57
CA GLY A 5 15.60 15.18 12.61
C GLY A 5 14.13 15.03 12.23
N LEU A 6 13.78 15.20 10.95
CA LEU A 6 12.39 15.09 10.45
C LEU A 6 11.93 13.64 10.27
N VAL A 7 12.87 12.69 10.23
CA VAL A 7 12.62 11.26 10.08
C VAL A 7 13.34 10.52 11.21
N ASP A 8 12.61 9.71 11.98
CA ASP A 8 13.18 8.86 13.02
C ASP A 8 14.03 7.76 12.35
N PRO A 9 15.35 7.67 12.62
CA PRO A 9 16.22 6.71 11.94
C PRO A 9 15.79 5.25 12.11
N SER A 10 15.04 4.92 13.17
CA SER A 10 14.53 3.56 13.41
C SER A 10 13.62 3.06 12.29
N VAL A 11 12.98 3.95 11.51
CA VAL A 11 12.12 3.54 10.38
C VAL A 11 12.87 2.76 9.31
N PHE A 12 14.19 2.94 9.19
CA PHE A 12 15.02 2.26 8.19
C PHE A 12 15.50 0.87 8.63
N GLY A 13 15.26 0.51 9.90
CA GLY A 13 15.54 -0.80 10.47
C GLY A 13 14.30 -1.67 10.66
N GLN A 14 13.12 -1.20 10.23
CA GLN A 14 11.87 -1.96 10.32
C GLN A 14 11.93 -3.13 9.32
N ALA A 15 11.81 -4.35 9.83
CA ALA A 15 11.97 -5.56 9.03
C ALA A 15 10.69 -5.93 8.26
N GLY A 16 9.56 -5.35 8.65
CA GLY A 16 8.29 -5.60 7.99
C GLY A 16 7.19 -4.61 8.37
N ASP A 17 6.05 -4.79 7.70
CA ASP A 17 4.88 -3.94 7.80
C ASP A 17 4.31 -3.87 9.24
N SER A 18 4.45 -4.93 10.03
CA SER A 18 4.00 -4.96 11.43
C SER A 18 4.71 -3.93 12.32
N ASP A 19 6.01 -3.73 12.12
CA ASP A 19 6.80 -2.75 12.89
C ASP A 19 6.38 -1.33 12.53
N HIS A 20 6.10 -1.12 11.24
CA HIS A 20 5.56 0.13 10.73
C HIS A 20 4.18 0.44 11.33
N VAL A 21 3.24 -0.50 11.26
CA VAL A 21 1.89 -0.33 11.84
C VAL A 21 1.96 -0.04 13.35
N SER A 22 2.79 -0.78 14.07
CA SER A 22 2.97 -0.58 15.52
C SER A 22 3.51 0.81 15.85
N ALA A 23 4.33 1.40 14.99
CA ALA A 23 4.86 2.74 15.16
C ALA A 23 3.80 3.83 14.91
N ILE A 24 2.97 3.67 13.87
CA ILE A 24 2.07 4.74 13.40
C ILE A 24 0.84 4.90 14.28
N VAL A 25 0.38 3.82 14.91
CA VAL A 25 -0.78 3.84 15.82
C VAL A 25 -0.49 4.52 17.17
N THR A 26 0.76 4.89 17.43
CA THR A 26 1.17 5.57 18.68
C THR A 26 0.82 7.05 18.73
N GLY A 27 0.59 7.69 17.57
CA GLY A 27 0.47 9.14 17.47
C GLY A 27 1.78 9.92 17.71
N LYS A 28 2.93 9.24 17.84
CA LYS A 28 4.26 9.87 17.99
C LYS A 28 4.68 10.65 16.73
N TYR A 29 4.19 10.25 15.56
CA TYR A 29 4.57 10.82 14.27
C TYR A 29 3.42 11.68 13.72
N ALA A 30 3.74 12.92 13.31
CA ALA A 30 2.77 13.83 12.71
C ALA A 30 2.36 13.43 11.29
N PHE A 31 3.25 12.73 10.57
CA PHE A 31 3.02 12.23 9.23
C PHE A 31 3.53 10.79 9.11
N CYS A 32 2.82 9.99 8.33
CA CYS A 32 3.18 8.62 8.04
C CYS A 32 2.80 8.28 6.58
N PRO A 33 3.73 7.79 5.76
CA PRO A 33 3.39 7.10 4.52
C PRO A 33 2.90 5.69 4.87
N THR A 34 1.67 5.35 4.51
CA THR A 34 1.11 4.02 4.80
C THR A 34 0.13 3.59 3.72
N ALA A 35 -0.22 2.31 3.69
CA ALA A 35 -1.28 1.81 2.84
C ALA A 35 -2.65 2.35 3.30
N LEU A 36 -3.52 2.71 2.36
CA LEU A 36 -4.82 3.32 2.67
C LEU A 36 -5.69 2.47 3.60
N TYR A 37 -5.56 1.15 3.58
CA TYR A 37 -6.33 0.26 4.45
C TYR A 37 -5.94 0.35 5.93
N TYR A 38 -4.71 0.77 6.27
CA TYR A 38 -4.32 1.04 7.66
C TYR A 38 -4.97 2.29 8.25
N PHE A 39 -5.62 3.11 7.42
CA PHE A 39 -6.33 4.29 7.90
C PHE A 39 -7.48 3.96 8.86
N LYS A 40 -8.15 2.81 8.68
CA LYS A 40 -9.15 2.33 9.65
C LYS A 40 -8.52 2.01 11.01
N VAL A 41 -7.36 1.33 11.01
CA VAL A 41 -6.62 1.00 12.24
C VAL A 41 -6.24 2.25 13.02
N MET A 42 -5.81 3.32 12.32
CA MET A 42 -5.47 4.61 12.95
C MET A 42 -6.69 5.37 13.50
N ASN A 43 -7.92 4.92 13.22
CA ASN A 43 -9.15 5.49 13.77
C ASN A 43 -9.91 4.51 14.69
N ASP A 44 -9.37 3.31 14.94
CA ASP A 44 -9.95 2.32 15.85
C ASP A 44 -9.36 2.50 17.27
N PRO A 45 -10.14 2.95 18.27
CA PRO A 45 -9.64 3.19 19.62
C PRO A 45 -9.17 1.91 20.34
N SER A 46 -9.49 0.72 19.84
CA SER A 46 -8.95 -0.55 20.35
C SER A 46 -7.55 -0.86 19.82
N GLN A 47 -7.13 -0.20 18.74
CA GLN A 47 -5.86 -0.45 18.04
C GLN A 47 -4.89 0.72 18.10
N THR A 48 -5.36 1.94 18.39
CA THR A 48 -4.54 3.15 18.38
C THR A 48 -4.67 4.00 19.64
N THR A 49 -3.60 4.73 19.97
CA THR A 49 -3.60 5.79 20.99
C THR A 49 -3.90 7.17 20.40
N ILE A 50 -4.04 7.30 19.08
CA ILE A 50 -4.45 8.54 18.43
C ILE A 50 -5.89 8.84 18.82
N PRO A 51 -6.22 10.05 19.30
CA PRO A 51 -7.60 10.38 19.64
C PRO A 51 -8.52 10.21 18.43
N VAL A 52 -9.70 9.62 18.64
CA VAL A 52 -10.70 9.38 17.59
C VAL A 52 -10.97 10.67 16.81
N GLY A 53 -10.94 10.56 15.48
CA GLY A 53 -11.13 11.71 14.59
C GLY A 53 -9.87 12.53 14.29
N LYS A 54 -8.73 12.24 14.93
CA LYS A 54 -7.49 13.01 14.73
C LYS A 54 -6.55 12.41 13.68
N ALA A 55 -6.66 11.12 13.37
CA ALA A 55 -6.04 10.55 12.18
C ALA A 55 -6.82 10.97 10.93
N ASN A 56 -6.16 11.68 10.02
CA ASN A 56 -6.76 12.19 8.78
C ASN A 56 -5.83 11.96 7.59
N LEU A 57 -6.42 11.76 6.41
CA LEU A 57 -5.67 11.69 5.15
C LEU A 57 -5.23 13.08 4.71
N VAL A 58 -4.05 13.17 4.10
CA VAL A 58 -3.56 14.43 3.52
C VAL A 58 -4.19 14.62 2.13
N PRO A 59 -4.96 15.69 1.89
CA PRO A 59 -5.58 15.92 0.58
C PRO A 59 -4.54 16.15 -0.53
N VAL A 60 -4.81 15.64 -1.72
CA VAL A 60 -3.99 15.91 -2.91
C VAL A 60 -4.18 17.37 -3.33
N LYS A 61 -3.08 18.15 -3.39
CA LYS A 61 -3.12 19.58 -3.78
C LYS A 61 -2.39 19.92 -5.08
N LYS A 62 -1.21 19.35 -5.30
CA LYS A 62 -0.33 19.72 -6.45
C LYS A 62 0.24 18.52 -7.20
N GLN A 63 0.54 17.45 -6.48
CA GLN A 63 1.08 16.21 -7.04
C GLN A 63 0.48 15.02 -6.30
N GLY A 64 0.25 13.94 -7.03
CA GLY A 64 -0.15 12.67 -6.44
C GLY A 64 0.90 12.15 -5.49
N TRP A 65 0.45 11.53 -4.40
CA TRP A 65 1.32 10.86 -3.45
C TRP A 65 1.05 9.36 -3.54
N GLY A 66 2.13 8.58 -3.62
CA GLY A 66 2.08 7.12 -3.53
C GLY A 66 2.13 6.36 -4.85
N VAL A 67 2.06 5.05 -4.69
CA VAL A 67 2.09 4.04 -5.75
C VAL A 67 0.92 3.11 -5.54
N ILE A 68 0.40 2.55 -6.63
CA ILE A 68 -0.53 1.42 -6.52
C ILE A 68 0.30 0.15 -6.42
N ASP A 69 0.24 -0.48 -5.26
CA ASP A 69 0.62 -1.87 -5.08
C ASP A 69 -0.65 -2.74 -5.14
N THR A 70 -0.62 -3.77 -5.99
CA THR A 70 -1.80 -4.63 -6.24
C THR A 70 -1.50 -6.06 -5.84
N GLY A 71 -2.20 -6.53 -4.81
CA GLY A 71 -2.30 -7.97 -4.55
C GLY A 71 -3.14 -8.64 -5.64
N LEU A 72 -2.61 -9.70 -6.25
CA LEU A 72 -3.28 -10.49 -7.27
C LEU A 72 -3.44 -11.93 -6.81
N TYR A 73 -4.61 -12.51 -7.05
CA TYR A 73 -4.84 -13.94 -6.87
C TYR A 73 -4.54 -14.65 -8.18
N SER A 74 -3.46 -15.42 -8.20
CA SER A 74 -2.98 -16.14 -9.37
C SER A 74 -3.31 -17.62 -9.29
N TRP A 75 -3.77 -18.20 -10.40
CA TRP A 75 -3.93 -19.64 -10.51
C TRP A 75 -2.61 -20.28 -10.92
N PRO A 76 -2.03 -21.20 -10.12
CA PRO A 76 -0.78 -21.83 -10.49
C PRO A 76 -1.01 -22.88 -11.60
N VAL A 77 0.03 -23.11 -12.41
CA VAL A 77 0.01 -24.11 -13.49
C VAL A 77 -0.14 -25.53 -12.93
N ASN A 78 0.50 -25.81 -11.79
CA ASN A 78 0.47 -27.10 -11.13
C ASN A 78 -0.44 -27.01 -9.90
N VAL A 79 -1.57 -27.70 -9.93
CA VAL A 79 -2.53 -27.79 -8.83
C VAL A 79 -2.78 -29.25 -8.46
N THR A 80 -2.99 -29.50 -7.17
CA THR A 80 -3.39 -30.83 -6.68
C THR A 80 -4.87 -31.12 -6.89
N ASP A 81 -5.69 -30.08 -6.97
CA ASP A 81 -7.13 -30.12 -7.20
C ASP A 81 -7.54 -28.91 -8.04
N GLU A 82 -7.85 -29.16 -9.31
CA GLU A 82 -8.15 -28.13 -10.29
C GLU A 82 -9.46 -27.39 -9.96
N GLU A 83 -10.52 -28.16 -9.71
CA GLU A 83 -11.85 -27.65 -9.46
C GLU A 83 -11.89 -26.79 -8.19
N ARG A 84 -11.26 -27.27 -7.10
CA ARG A 84 -11.21 -26.52 -5.84
C ARG A 84 -10.40 -25.24 -5.98
N SER A 85 -9.29 -25.27 -6.71
CA SER A 85 -8.46 -24.08 -6.95
C SER A 85 -9.20 -23.01 -7.74
N GLN A 86 -9.94 -23.42 -8.79
CA GLN A 86 -10.80 -22.50 -9.55
C GLN A 86 -11.90 -21.90 -8.67
N LYS A 87 -12.59 -22.73 -7.87
CA LYS A 87 -13.63 -22.26 -6.94
C LYS A 87 -13.09 -21.25 -5.93
N LEU A 88 -11.86 -21.41 -5.45
CA LEU A 88 -11.22 -20.47 -4.53
C LEU A 88 -10.90 -19.12 -5.21
N LEU A 89 -10.36 -19.14 -6.42
CA LEU A 89 -10.09 -17.90 -7.17
C LEU A 89 -11.37 -17.16 -7.53
N LEU A 90 -12.40 -17.91 -7.91
CA LEU A 90 -13.73 -17.35 -8.05
C LEU A 90 -14.16 -16.77 -6.71
N PHE A 91 -14.10 -17.48 -5.59
CA PHE A 91 -14.47 -16.90 -4.30
C PHE A 91 -13.81 -15.53 -4.02
N PHE A 92 -12.53 -15.32 -4.36
CA PHE A 92 -11.88 -14.02 -4.21
C PHE A 92 -12.31 -12.95 -5.24
N GLY A 93 -12.43 -13.32 -6.52
CA GLY A 93 -12.65 -12.36 -7.62
C GLY A 93 -14.05 -12.34 -8.23
N TRP A 94 -14.94 -13.24 -7.80
CA TRP A 94 -16.20 -13.53 -8.47
C TRP A 94 -17.26 -12.46 -8.22
N ARG A 95 -18.10 -12.32 -9.24
CA ARG A 95 -19.35 -11.59 -9.19
C ARG A 95 -20.47 -12.61 -9.12
N THR A 96 -21.45 -12.38 -8.24
CA THR A 96 -22.70 -13.12 -8.28
C THR A 96 -23.30 -13.07 -9.68
N PRO A 97 -24.19 -14.00 -10.05
CA PRO A 97 -24.88 -13.92 -11.32
C PRO A 97 -25.55 -12.54 -11.55
N TRP A 98 -25.86 -11.81 -10.47
CA TRP A 98 -26.47 -10.48 -10.48
C TRP A 98 -25.44 -9.33 -10.42
N GLY A 99 -24.15 -9.66 -10.54
CA GLY A 99 -23.04 -8.71 -10.66
C GLY A 99 -22.33 -8.34 -9.36
N GLU A 100 -22.69 -8.90 -8.21
CA GLU A 100 -22.20 -8.45 -6.90
C GLU A 100 -20.88 -9.10 -6.48
N ARG A 101 -19.94 -8.34 -5.93
CA ARG A 101 -18.63 -8.84 -5.49
C ARG A 101 -18.63 -9.08 -3.99
N LEU A 102 -18.97 -10.30 -3.56
CA LEU A 102 -19.17 -10.59 -2.14
C LEU A 102 -17.90 -10.35 -1.31
N THR A 103 -16.78 -10.98 -1.68
CA THR A 103 -15.54 -10.93 -0.90
C THR A 103 -14.93 -9.53 -0.86
N ALA A 104 -14.80 -8.87 -2.02
CA ALA A 104 -14.28 -7.50 -2.08
C ALA A 104 -15.18 -6.51 -1.31
N THR A 105 -16.50 -6.67 -1.37
CA THR A 105 -17.43 -5.83 -0.60
C THR A 105 -17.29 -6.12 0.90
N SER A 106 -17.15 -7.38 1.29
CA SER A 106 -16.94 -7.76 2.70
C SER A 106 -15.69 -7.10 3.25
N TRP A 107 -14.54 -7.25 2.59
CA TRP A 107 -13.28 -6.66 3.05
C TRP A 107 -13.26 -5.14 3.03
N ALA A 108 -13.94 -4.50 2.07
CA ALA A 108 -14.12 -3.06 2.09
C ALA A 108 -14.86 -2.60 3.36
N LYS A 109 -15.88 -3.35 3.82
CA LYS A 109 -16.63 -3.03 5.03
C LYS A 109 -15.84 -3.36 6.31
N THR A 110 -15.28 -4.55 6.38
CA THR A 110 -14.67 -5.09 7.61
C THR A 110 -13.30 -4.51 7.88
N ASP A 111 -12.50 -4.27 6.84
CA ASP A 111 -11.08 -3.94 7.00
C ASP A 111 -10.72 -2.60 6.34
N ALA A 112 -11.70 -1.90 5.74
CA ALA A 112 -11.44 -0.77 4.83
C ALA A 112 -10.43 -1.13 3.73
N LEU A 113 -10.41 -2.42 3.34
CA LEU A 113 -9.56 -2.88 2.28
C LEU A 113 -10.09 -2.26 0.99
N ASN A 114 -9.30 -1.37 0.41
CA ASN A 114 -9.66 -0.73 -0.84
C ASN A 114 -9.86 -1.80 -1.93
N SER A 115 -10.51 -1.44 -3.03
CA SER A 115 -10.82 -2.39 -4.10
C SER A 115 -10.17 -1.96 -5.40
N GLY A 116 -9.59 -2.92 -6.11
CA GLY A 116 -9.23 -2.73 -7.53
C GLY A 116 -10.45 -2.42 -8.41
N TYR A 117 -11.67 -2.66 -7.90
CA TYR A 117 -12.91 -2.24 -8.53
C TYR A 117 -13.49 -1.03 -7.80
N THR A 118 -13.33 0.15 -8.39
CA THR A 118 -13.65 1.44 -7.75
C THR A 118 -15.12 1.60 -7.38
N ASP A 119 -16.03 0.95 -8.09
CA ASP A 119 -17.46 0.94 -7.78
C ASP A 119 -17.82 0.13 -6.53
N THR A 120 -16.94 -0.75 -6.02
CA THR A 120 -17.17 -1.45 -4.74
C THR A 120 -17.26 -0.45 -3.59
N ILE A 121 -16.33 0.52 -3.53
CA ILE A 121 -16.26 1.52 -2.44
C ILE A 121 -17.44 2.48 -2.48
N ARG A 122 -18.08 2.64 -3.65
CA ARG A 122 -19.21 3.53 -3.88
C ARG A 122 -20.57 2.89 -3.58
N ARG A 123 -20.60 1.62 -3.17
CA ARG A 123 -21.85 0.97 -2.76
C ARG A 123 -22.38 1.60 -1.47
N ALA A 124 -23.69 1.75 -1.38
CA ALA A 124 -24.33 2.34 -0.20
C ALA A 124 -23.98 1.59 1.09
N ASP A 125 -23.97 0.25 1.07
CA ASP A 125 -23.64 -0.56 2.25
C ASP A 125 -22.16 -0.50 2.65
N VAL A 126 -21.26 -0.12 1.74
CA VAL A 126 -19.85 0.14 2.04
C VAL A 126 -19.69 1.54 2.62
N ILE A 127 -20.35 2.55 2.04
CA ILE A 127 -20.33 3.93 2.55
C ILE A 127 -20.88 3.98 3.99
N GLU A 128 -21.97 3.27 4.29
CA GLU A 128 -22.49 3.19 5.65
C GLU A 128 -21.49 2.53 6.61
N ALA A 129 -20.81 1.45 6.20
CA ALA A 129 -19.77 0.82 7.01
C ALA A 129 -18.58 1.77 7.27
N TYR A 130 -18.25 2.65 6.32
CA TYR A 130 -17.26 3.71 6.54
C TYR A 130 -17.76 4.76 7.53
N ARG A 131 -19.05 5.11 7.45
CA ARG A 131 -19.69 6.08 8.35
C ARG A 131 -19.71 5.64 9.81
N GLU A 132 -19.76 4.34 10.08
CA GLU A 132 -19.69 3.82 11.46
C GLU A 132 -18.44 4.27 12.22
N TRP A 133 -17.30 4.43 11.55
CA TRP A 133 -16.04 4.84 12.19
C TRP A 133 -15.52 6.22 11.77
N LEU A 134 -16.02 6.78 10.66
CA LEU A 134 -15.67 8.14 10.22
C LEU A 134 -16.66 9.21 10.70
N GLY A 135 -17.92 8.85 10.97
CA GLY A 135 -19.00 9.78 11.28
C GLY A 135 -19.20 10.82 10.17
N ASP A 136 -19.27 12.09 10.54
CA ASP A 136 -19.52 13.19 9.60
C ASP A 136 -18.39 13.41 8.58
N ARG A 137 -17.20 12.83 8.81
CA ARG A 137 -16.05 12.94 7.90
C ARG A 137 -16.13 12.01 6.69
N THR A 138 -17.11 11.12 6.61
CA THR A 138 -17.17 10.06 5.58
C THR A 138 -17.05 10.59 4.17
N GLU A 139 -17.90 11.54 3.78
CA GLU A 139 -17.95 12.02 2.40
C GLU A 139 -16.66 12.71 1.99
N GLU A 140 -16.13 13.58 2.85
CA GLU A 140 -14.85 14.27 2.62
C GLU A 140 -13.69 13.28 2.53
N THR A 141 -13.64 12.32 3.44
CA THR A 141 -12.57 11.31 3.50
C THR A 141 -12.59 10.41 2.26
N LEU A 142 -13.76 9.92 1.85
CA LEU A 142 -13.91 9.09 0.66
C LEU A 142 -13.51 9.87 -0.60
N LYS A 143 -13.84 11.17 -0.67
CA LYS A 143 -13.35 12.02 -1.75
C LYS A 143 -11.81 12.09 -1.75
N ILE A 144 -11.17 12.29 -0.59
CA ILE A 144 -9.72 12.33 -0.49
C ILE A 144 -9.09 10.99 -0.92
N MET A 145 -9.69 9.86 -0.53
CA MET A 145 -9.24 8.54 -0.98
C MET A 145 -9.32 8.38 -2.51
N ASP A 146 -10.41 8.83 -3.13
CA ASP A 146 -10.58 8.83 -4.58
C ASP A 146 -9.53 9.72 -5.27
N ASP A 147 -9.28 10.93 -4.74
CA ASP A 147 -8.26 11.85 -5.27
C ASP A 147 -6.84 11.26 -5.14
N ILE A 148 -6.53 10.59 -4.04
CA ILE A 148 -5.27 9.86 -3.84
C ILE A 148 -5.16 8.74 -4.89
N ALA A 149 -6.15 7.84 -4.97
CA ALA A 149 -6.13 6.70 -5.87
C ALA A 149 -6.02 7.11 -7.36
N ALA A 150 -6.67 8.21 -7.74
CA ALA A 150 -6.62 8.75 -9.10
C ALA A 150 -5.25 9.31 -9.49
N THR A 151 -4.42 9.66 -8.52
CA THR A 151 -3.11 10.30 -8.74
C THR A 151 -1.92 9.40 -8.41
N MET A 152 -2.15 8.22 -7.83
CA MET A 152 -1.11 7.23 -7.58
C MET A 152 -0.47 6.73 -8.87
N SER A 153 0.85 6.66 -8.87
CA SER A 153 1.60 6.12 -10.00
C SER A 153 1.52 4.59 -10.04
N ARG A 154 1.72 4.02 -11.23
CA ARG A 154 1.86 2.58 -11.45
C ARG A 154 3.26 2.33 -12.00
N PRO A 155 4.28 2.19 -11.13
CA PRO A 155 5.67 2.10 -11.58
C PRO A 155 5.85 0.97 -12.61
N PHE A 156 6.42 1.29 -13.77
CA PHE A 156 6.65 0.28 -14.81
C PHE A 156 7.55 -0.85 -14.30
N VAL A 157 8.47 -0.51 -13.40
CA VAL A 157 9.46 -1.45 -12.87
C VAL A 157 8.78 -2.65 -12.22
N TYR A 158 7.62 -2.50 -11.56
CA TYR A 158 6.88 -3.62 -10.95
C TYR A 158 6.42 -4.68 -11.96
N LYS A 159 6.37 -4.33 -13.24
CA LYS A 159 6.02 -5.26 -14.33
C LYS A 159 7.24 -5.88 -14.99
N SER A 160 8.45 -5.44 -14.63
CA SER A 160 9.68 -5.94 -15.20
C SER A 160 10.10 -7.24 -14.51
N PRO A 161 10.59 -8.25 -15.25
CA PRO A 161 11.19 -9.44 -14.66
C PRO A 161 12.40 -9.12 -13.77
N MET A 162 13.00 -7.93 -13.91
CA MET A 162 14.14 -7.50 -13.11
C MET A 162 13.78 -6.99 -11.71
N TYR A 163 12.50 -6.71 -11.44
CA TYR A 163 12.09 -5.95 -10.25
C TYR A 163 12.49 -6.62 -8.94
N LEU A 164 12.21 -7.90 -8.80
CA LEU A 164 12.49 -8.61 -7.54
C LEU A 164 13.98 -8.65 -7.24
N GLU A 165 14.82 -8.86 -8.26
CA GLU A 165 16.27 -8.83 -8.11
C GLU A 165 16.77 -7.43 -7.77
N TYR A 166 16.23 -6.40 -8.43
CA TYR A 166 16.55 -5.01 -8.13
C TYR A 166 16.14 -4.60 -6.71
N ALA A 167 14.90 -4.89 -6.30
CA ALA A 167 14.36 -4.51 -5.01
C ALA A 167 15.16 -5.14 -3.86
N ASN A 168 15.48 -6.44 -3.97
CA ASN A 168 16.31 -7.15 -2.99
C ASN A 168 17.71 -6.54 -2.85
N PHE A 169 18.29 -6.04 -3.94
CA PHE A 169 19.56 -5.32 -3.91
C PHE A 169 19.42 -3.90 -3.36
N ALA A 170 18.33 -3.21 -3.70
CA ALA A 170 18.15 -1.80 -3.39
C ALA A 170 17.92 -1.56 -1.90
N PHE A 171 17.22 -2.44 -1.19
CA PHE A 171 16.89 -2.24 0.23
C PHE A 171 18.14 -2.03 1.12
N PRO A 172 19.18 -2.87 1.08
CA PRO A 172 20.41 -2.63 1.83
C PRO A 172 21.08 -1.27 1.51
N VAL A 173 21.10 -0.87 0.24
CA VAL A 173 21.69 0.41 -0.19
C VAL A 173 20.89 1.59 0.37
N LEU A 174 19.56 1.53 0.28
CA LEU A 174 18.68 2.56 0.84
C LEU A 174 18.83 2.68 2.36
N SER A 175 18.92 1.54 3.07
CA SER A 175 19.19 1.53 4.52
C SER A 175 20.55 2.15 4.85
N ALA A 176 21.61 1.85 4.07
CA ALA A 176 22.94 2.41 4.28
C ALA A 176 23.01 3.93 4.00
N VAL A 177 22.31 4.41 2.98
CA VAL A 177 22.18 5.84 2.71
C VAL A 177 21.43 6.53 3.85
N ALA A 178 20.34 5.93 4.30
CA ALA A 178 19.52 6.49 5.35
C ALA A 178 20.20 6.51 6.73
N SER A 179 21.03 5.51 7.04
CA SER A 179 21.87 5.48 8.25
C SER A 179 23.09 6.39 8.17
N GLY A 180 23.37 6.99 7.00
CA GLY A 180 24.57 7.80 6.75
C GLY A 180 25.85 6.97 6.60
N THR A 181 25.76 5.64 6.49
CA THR A 181 26.91 4.76 6.24
C THR A 181 27.39 4.84 4.78
N GLN A 182 26.49 5.20 3.87
CA GLN A 182 26.77 5.48 2.47
C GLN A 182 26.30 6.90 2.11
N SER A 183 27.02 7.60 1.24
CA SER A 183 26.58 8.91 0.77
C SER A 183 25.38 8.76 -0.18
N VAL A 184 24.55 9.81 -0.28
CA VAL A 184 23.42 9.81 -1.23
C VAL A 184 23.91 9.63 -2.66
N GLU A 185 25.01 10.28 -3.03
CA GLU A 185 25.58 10.21 -4.38
C GLU A 185 26.06 8.78 -4.71
N ASP A 186 26.82 8.16 -3.80
CA ASP A 186 27.29 6.78 -3.99
C ASP A 186 26.12 5.79 -4.05
N GLY A 187 25.10 6.00 -3.21
CA GLY A 187 23.89 5.18 -3.22
C GLY A 187 23.15 5.28 -4.55
N VAL A 188 22.99 6.49 -5.09
CA VAL A 188 22.36 6.71 -6.40
C VAL A 188 23.16 6.03 -7.52
N THR A 189 24.47 6.15 -7.52
CA THR A 189 25.34 5.51 -8.52
C THR A 189 25.22 3.99 -8.42
N THR A 190 25.35 3.42 -7.22
CA THR A 190 25.22 1.97 -6.98
C THR A 190 23.88 1.42 -7.47
N LEU A 191 22.79 2.13 -7.20
CA LEU A 191 21.44 1.76 -7.64
C LEU A 191 21.24 1.90 -9.15
N ARG A 192 21.94 2.82 -9.82
CA ARG A 192 21.90 2.96 -11.28
C ARG A 192 22.69 1.87 -11.97
N ASP A 193 23.91 1.61 -11.53
CA ASP A 193 24.77 0.56 -12.09
C ASP A 193 24.08 -0.81 -12.04
N LYS A 194 23.41 -1.12 -10.91
CA LYS A 194 22.63 -2.36 -10.82
C LYS A 194 21.44 -2.40 -11.77
N LEU A 195 20.77 -1.26 -11.98
CA LEU A 195 19.66 -1.19 -12.93
C LEU A 195 20.15 -1.43 -14.36
N GLU A 196 21.29 -0.86 -14.74
CA GLU A 196 21.92 -1.07 -16.06
C GLU A 196 22.36 -2.53 -16.25
N GLU A 197 23.03 -3.14 -15.26
CA GLU A 197 23.40 -4.56 -15.27
C GLU A 197 22.19 -5.46 -15.51
N LEU A 198 21.11 -5.23 -14.75
CA LEU A 198 19.89 -6.01 -14.89
C LEU A 198 19.17 -5.73 -16.21
N HIS A 199 19.21 -4.49 -16.70
CA HIS A 199 18.61 -4.15 -17.99
C HIS A 199 19.30 -4.94 -19.11
N GLU A 200 20.62 -4.97 -19.12
CA GLU A 200 21.39 -5.76 -20.07
C GLU A 200 21.05 -7.27 -19.97
N LYS A 201 21.04 -7.82 -18.75
CA LYS A 201 20.70 -9.23 -18.49
C LYS A 201 19.33 -9.65 -19.03
N TYR A 202 18.31 -8.81 -18.91
CA TYR A 202 16.93 -9.16 -19.26
C TYR A 202 16.46 -8.63 -20.63
N HIS A 203 17.16 -7.63 -21.20
CA HIS A 203 16.70 -6.91 -22.39
C HIS A 203 17.80 -6.60 -23.44
N GLY A 204 19.08 -6.78 -23.12
CA GLY A 204 20.23 -6.43 -23.97
C GLY A 204 20.60 -7.50 -25.00
N GLY A 205 19.63 -8.01 -25.77
CA GLY A 205 19.87 -9.05 -26.78
C GLY A 205 21.01 -8.77 -27.75
#